data_AF-A0A8R7PEV2-F1
#
_entry.id   AF-A0A8R7PEV2-F1
#
_cell.length_a   1.000
_cell.length_b   1.000
_cell.length_c   1.000
_cell.angle_alpha   90.00
_cell.angle_beta   90.00
_cell.angle_gamma   90.00
#
_symmetry.space_group_name_H-M   'P 1'
#
loop_
_entity.id
_entity.type
_entity.pdbx_description
1 polymer ?
#
loop_
_entity_poly.entity_id
_entity_poly.type
_entity_poly.pdbx_seq_one_letter_code
_entity_poly.pdbx_strand_id
1 'polypeptide(L)'
;RHWRSPLEDNTCPLCHAQAREDIDHLFFTCQFSSRVWNYLQIQWLACLSPSECLIAASKSFGQPFFKEVVYLATWNVWLLRNGRIFRNERPTFATWRRNFIHDITLLSHRFKP
;
A
#
# COMPACT_ATOMS: atom_id res chain seq x y z
N ARG A 1 -17.16 12.29 0.13
CA ARG A 1 -15.82 12.87 -0.09
C ARG A 1 -15.56 13.83 1.06
N HIS A 2 -14.71 13.48 2.03
CA HIS A 2 -14.29 14.43 3.05
C HIS A 2 -13.29 15.40 2.40
N TRP A 3 -13.71 16.65 2.22
CA TRP A 3 -12.88 17.73 1.72
C TRP A 3 -11.88 18.09 2.83
N ARG A 4 -10.58 17.88 2.60
CA ARG A 4 -9.55 18.48 3.46
C ARG A 4 -9.47 19.95 3.12
N SER A 5 -9.37 20.79 4.14
CA SER A 5 -9.16 22.23 3.96
C SER A 5 -7.85 22.47 3.18
N PRO A 6 -7.79 23.41 2.23
CA PRO A 6 -6.53 23.82 1.58
C PRO A 6 -5.45 24.32 2.56
N LEU A 7 -5.83 24.58 3.81
CA LEU A 7 -4.96 25.01 4.92
C LEU A 7 -4.36 23.83 5.71
N GLU A 8 -4.84 22.61 5.51
CA GLU A 8 -4.20 21.41 6.05
C GLU A 8 -3.09 21.01 5.08
N ASP A 9 -1.84 21.04 5.55
CA ASP A 9 -0.67 20.56 4.82
C ASP A 9 -0.99 19.18 4.24
N ASN A 10 -1.22 19.11 2.92
CA ASN A 10 -1.54 17.88 2.18
C ASN A 10 -0.29 17.00 2.07
N THR A 11 0.29 16.69 3.22
CA THR A 11 1.52 15.95 3.41
C THR A 11 1.17 14.51 3.74
N CYS A 12 2.01 13.60 3.27
CA CYS A 12 1.82 12.18 3.53
C CYS A 12 2.00 11.89 5.03
N PRO A 13 0.98 11.34 5.71
CA PRO A 13 1.05 11.07 7.14
C PRO A 13 1.84 9.80 7.47
N LEU A 14 2.29 9.05 6.45
CA LEU A 14 3.02 7.80 6.61
C LEU A 14 4.54 7.94 6.50
N CYS A 15 5.06 9.07 6.00
CA CYS A 15 6.49 9.30 5.85
C CYS A 15 6.94 10.59 6.55
N HIS A 16 8.22 10.66 6.89
CA HIS A 16 8.83 11.84 7.52
C HIS A 16 9.33 12.87 6.50
N ALA A 17 9.19 12.60 5.20
CA ALA A 17 9.71 13.44 4.13
C ALA A 17 8.87 14.71 3.88
N GLN A 18 7.74 14.90 4.59
CA GLN A 18 6.78 15.98 4.36
C GLN A 18 6.36 16.11 2.87
N ALA A 19 6.44 15.02 2.12
CA ALA A 19 6.09 14.99 0.71
C ALA A 19 4.57 15.17 0.55
N ARG A 20 4.16 15.81 -0.54
CA ARG A 20 2.74 15.94 -0.88
C ARG A 20 2.10 14.56 -1.00
N GLU A 21 0.95 14.37 -0.37
CA GLU A 21 0.16 13.16 -0.54
C GLU A 21 -0.64 13.23 -1.85
N ASP A 22 -0.35 12.28 -2.74
CA ASP A 22 -1.19 11.88 -3.86
C ASP A 22 -1.23 10.33 -3.94
N ILE A 23 -1.93 9.78 -4.93
CA ILE A 23 -2.08 8.32 -5.08
C ILE A 23 -0.72 7.66 -5.35
N ASP A 24 0.08 8.27 -6.22
CA ASP A 24 1.37 7.71 -6.65
C ASP A 24 2.36 7.68 -5.50
N HIS A 25 2.39 8.76 -4.71
CA HIS A 25 3.15 8.82 -3.48
C HIS A 25 2.63 7.83 -2.47
N LEU A 26 1.35 7.89 -2.10
CA LEU A 26 0.81 7.07 -1.02
C LEU A 26 1.05 5.58 -1.26
N PHE A 27 0.91 5.10 -2.49
CA PHE A 27 0.99 3.67 -2.77
C PHE A 27 2.31 3.21 -3.36
N PHE A 28 3.10 4.04 -4.05
CA PHE A 28 4.28 3.54 -4.78
C PHE A 28 5.58 4.20 -4.34
N THR A 29 5.62 5.53 -4.19
CA THR A 29 6.89 6.24 -3.95
C THR A 29 7.12 6.67 -2.49
N CYS A 30 6.11 6.55 -1.62
CA CYS A 30 6.26 6.78 -0.19
C CYS A 30 7.21 5.75 0.43
N GLN A 31 8.15 6.21 1.26
CA GLN A 31 9.14 5.34 1.94
C GLN A 31 8.48 4.18 2.71
N PHE A 32 7.31 4.43 3.32
CA PHE A 32 6.54 3.38 4.00
C PHE A 32 6.06 2.31 3.01
N SER A 33 5.49 2.73 1.89
CA SER A 33 4.96 1.84 0.86
C SER A 33 6.08 1.11 0.12
N SER A 34 7.23 1.74 -0.12
CA SER A 34 8.43 1.05 -0.62
C SER A 34 8.86 -0.08 0.31
N ARG A 35 8.79 0.12 1.65
CA ARG A 35 9.07 -0.94 2.62
C ARG A 35 8.05 -2.08 2.55
N VAL A 36 6.79 -1.77 2.31
CA VAL A 36 5.71 -2.76 2.08
C VAL A 36 6.01 -3.61 0.85
N TRP A 37 6.30 -2.99 -0.30
CA TRP A 37 6.57 -3.71 -1.54
C TRP A 37 7.85 -4.54 -1.47
N ASN A 38 8.90 -4.01 -0.84
CA ASN A 38 10.13 -4.76 -0.58
C ASN A 38 9.87 -6.00 0.29
N TYR A 39 9.02 -5.91 1.31
CA TYR A 39 8.65 -7.08 2.11
C TYR A 39 7.91 -8.14 1.29
N LEU A 40 7.07 -7.71 0.34
CA LEU A 40 6.32 -8.60 -0.55
C LEU A 40 7.12 -9.07 -1.78
N GLN A 41 8.38 -8.62 -1.91
CA GLN A 41 9.23 -8.89 -3.08
C GLN A 41 8.59 -8.45 -4.41
N ILE A 42 7.84 -7.35 -4.38
CA ILE A 42 7.23 -6.74 -5.57
C ILE A 42 8.02 -5.48 -5.93
N GLN A 43 8.48 -5.39 -7.17
CA GLN A 43 9.17 -4.22 -7.69
C GLN A 43 8.29 -3.51 -8.72
N TRP A 44 8.09 -2.20 -8.51
CA TRP A 44 7.40 -1.34 -9.45
C TRP A 44 8.44 -0.60 -10.30
N LEU A 45 8.46 -0.87 -11.60
CA LEU A 45 9.41 -0.28 -12.54
C LEU A 45 8.89 1.10 -12.98
N ALA A 46 9.49 2.16 -12.43
CA ALA A 46 9.07 3.55 -12.65
C ALA A 46 9.23 4.06 -14.10
N CYS A 47 9.97 3.34 -14.95
CA CYS A 47 10.20 3.69 -16.35
C CYS A 47 9.15 3.12 -17.32
N LEU A 48 8.22 2.30 -16.83
CA LEU A 48 7.19 1.65 -17.66
C LEU A 48 5.85 2.35 -17.53
N SER A 49 4.98 2.18 -18.53
CA SER A 49 3.58 2.56 -18.37
C SER A 49 2.91 1.74 -17.26
N PRO A 50 1.82 2.22 -16.63
CA PRO A 50 1.17 1.50 -15.52
C PRO A 50 0.77 0.06 -15.86
N SER A 51 0.31 -0.19 -17.10
CA SER A 51 -0.06 -1.52 -17.58
C SER A 51 1.16 -2.45 -17.73
N GLU A 52 2.25 -1.95 -18.32
CA GLU A 52 3.50 -2.70 -18.47
C GLU A 52 4.12 -3.03 -17.11
N CYS A 53 4.10 -2.07 -16.18
CA CYS A 53 4.58 -2.25 -14.82
C CYS A 53 3.80 -3.35 -14.09
N LEU A 54 2.47 -3.34 -14.20
CA LEU A 54 1.60 -4.36 -13.61
C LEU A 54 1.87 -5.76 -14.22
N ILE A 55 2.04 -5.84 -15.54
CA ILE A 55 2.36 -7.09 -16.24
C ILE A 55 3.73 -7.63 -15.78
N ALA A 56 4.74 -6.76 -15.71
CA ALA A 56 6.08 -7.14 -15.27
C ALA A 56 6.08 -7.64 -13.82
N ALA A 57 5.44 -6.89 -12.91
CA ALA A 57 5.31 -7.27 -11.50
C ALA A 57 4.54 -8.59 -11.33
N SER A 58 3.43 -8.78 -12.06
CA SER A 58 2.66 -10.03 -12.03
C SER A 58 3.47 -11.22 -12.53
N LYS A 59 4.24 -11.05 -13.62
CA LYS A 59 5.12 -12.11 -14.15
C LYS A 59 6.23 -12.47 -13.18
N SER A 60 6.86 -11.46 -12.56
CA SER A 60 7.93 -11.66 -11.57
C SER A 60 7.42 -12.31 -10.29
N PHE A 61 6.18 -12.02 -9.88
CA PHE A 61 5.57 -12.62 -8.68
C PHE A 61 5.27 -14.11 -8.87
N GLY A 62 4.88 -14.51 -10.09
CA GLY A 62 4.80 -15.92 -10.49
C GLY A 62 3.70 -16.76 -9.82
N GLN A 63 2.78 -16.14 -9.08
CA GLN A 63 1.69 -16.82 -8.37
C GLN A 63 0.31 -16.30 -8.82
N PRO A 64 -0.73 -17.15 -8.83
CA PRO A 64 -2.05 -16.78 -9.36
C PRO A 64 -2.78 -15.72 -8.53
N PHE A 65 -2.36 -15.51 -7.27
CA PHE A 65 -3.00 -14.59 -6.31
C PHE A 65 -2.32 -13.21 -6.22
N PHE A 66 -1.54 -12.82 -7.25
CA PHE A 66 -0.83 -11.53 -7.29
C PHE A 66 -1.75 -10.33 -7.04
N LYS A 67 -2.92 -10.31 -7.68
CA LYS A 67 -3.85 -9.18 -7.60
C LYS A 67 -4.38 -8.99 -6.18
N GLU A 68 -4.64 -10.09 -5.49
CA GLU A 68 -5.15 -10.12 -4.12
C GLU A 68 -4.08 -9.64 -3.14
N VAL A 69 -2.81 -10.01 -3.34
CA VAL A 69 -1.69 -9.47 -2.56
C VAL A 69 -1.57 -7.96 -2.74
N VAL A 70 -1.58 -7.47 -3.99
CA VAL A 70 -1.49 -6.03 -4.27
C VAL A 70 -2.68 -5.28 -3.68
N TYR A 71 -3.89 -5.81 -3.84
CA TYR A 71 -5.10 -5.21 -3.31
C TYR A 71 -5.08 -5.14 -1.78
N LEU A 72 -4.77 -6.23 -1.09
CA LEU A 72 -4.71 -6.27 0.37
C LEU A 72 -3.59 -5.40 0.93
N ALA A 73 -2.42 -5.37 0.28
CA ALA A 73 -1.30 -4.53 0.70
C ALA A 73 -1.68 -3.05 0.64
N THR A 74 -2.25 -2.62 -0.50
CA THR A 74 -2.76 -1.27 -0.76
C THR A 74 -3.87 -0.89 0.22
N TRP A 75 -4.82 -1.81 0.45
CA TRP A 75 -5.92 -1.62 1.40
C TRP A 75 -5.39 -1.39 2.82
N ASN A 76 -4.43 -2.18 3.27
CA ASN A 76 -3.84 -2.03 4.59
C ASN A 76 -3.03 -0.74 4.74
N VAL A 77 -2.34 -0.28 3.70
CA VAL A 77 -1.70 1.05 3.68
C VAL A 77 -2.75 2.15 3.85
N TRP A 78 -3.86 2.07 3.11
CA TRP A 78 -4.97 3.01 3.21
C TRP A 78 -5.60 3.04 4.61
N LEU A 79 -5.82 1.88 5.23
CA LEU A 79 -6.32 1.77 6.60
C LEU A 79 -5.39 2.43 7.61
N LEU A 80 -4.08 2.18 7.53
CA LEU A 80 -3.09 2.82 8.41
C LEU A 80 -3.09 4.34 8.25
N ARG A 81 -3.12 4.83 7.00
CA ARG A 81 -3.18 6.27 6.70
C ARG A 81 -4.43 6.90 7.30
N ASN A 82 -5.59 6.26 7.16
CA ASN A 82 -6.83 6.74 7.75
C ASN A 82 -6.82 6.68 9.28
N GLY A 83 -6.24 5.63 9.88
CA GLY A 83 -6.06 5.56 11.33
C GLY A 83 -5.21 6.71 11.87
N ARG A 84 -4.14 7.07 11.15
CA ARG A 84 -3.31 8.23 11.49
C ARG A 84 -4.10 9.54 11.41
N ILE A 85 -4.90 9.75 10.38
CA ILE A 85 -5.62 11.02 10.17
C ILE A 85 -6.81 11.16 11.11
N PHE A 86 -7.65 10.14 11.21
CA PHE A 86 -8.92 10.25 11.92
C PHE A 86 -8.85 9.86 13.39
N ARG A 87 -7.80 9.11 13.79
CA ARG A 87 -7.66 8.59 15.17
C ARG A 87 -6.27 8.87 15.77
N ASN A 88 -5.40 9.60 15.07
CA ASN A 88 -4.03 9.89 15.48
C ASN A 88 -3.20 8.62 15.82
N GLU A 89 -3.58 7.46 15.26
CA GLU A 89 -2.87 6.20 15.48
C GLU A 89 -1.46 6.27 14.89
N ARG A 90 -0.46 5.69 15.56
CA ARG A 90 0.90 5.65 15.03
C ARG A 90 1.00 4.61 13.90
N PRO A 91 1.28 5.01 12.64
CA PRO A 91 1.50 4.05 11.57
C PRO A 91 2.83 3.34 11.81
N THR A 92 2.80 2.01 11.84
CA THR A 92 4.03 1.21 11.94
C THR A 92 3.98 0.07 10.95
N PHE A 93 5.15 -0.32 10.46
CA PHE A 93 5.28 -1.48 9.58
C PHE A 93 4.78 -2.77 10.25
N ALA A 94 4.97 -2.90 11.57
CA ALA A 94 4.49 -4.06 12.34
C ALA A 94 2.95 -4.13 12.35
N THR A 95 2.26 -3.00 12.52
CA THR A 95 0.79 -2.95 12.44
C THR A 95 0.31 -3.31 11.03
N TRP A 96 0.92 -2.74 10.00
CA TRP A 96 0.58 -3.09 8.61
C TRP A 96 0.77 -4.59 8.35
N ARG A 97 1.92 -5.15 8.72
CA ARG A 97 2.23 -6.58 8.51
C ARG A 97 1.23 -7.48 9.22
N ARG A 98 0.86 -7.16 10.46
CA ARG A 98 -0.13 -7.93 11.23
C ARG A 98 -1.48 -7.96 10.51
N ASN A 99 -1.97 -6.79 10.09
CA ASN A 99 -3.27 -6.68 9.44
C ASN A 99 -3.26 -7.36 8.06
N PHE A 100 -2.18 -7.17 7.28
CA PHE A 100 -2.01 -7.84 5.99
C PHE A 100 -2.01 -9.37 6.13
N ILE A 101 -1.26 -9.92 7.09
CA ILE A 101 -1.23 -11.38 7.34
C ILE A 101 -2.61 -11.88 7.77
N HIS A 102 -3.31 -11.14 8.63
CA HIS A 102 -4.68 -11.49 9.00
C HIS A 102 -5.61 -11.55 7.79
N ASP A 103 -5.62 -10.50 6.96
CA ASP A 103 -6.50 -10.41 5.79
C ASP A 103 -6.19 -11.47 4.74
N ILE A 104 -4.91 -11.75 4.46
CA ILE A 104 -4.53 -12.76 3.47
C ILE A 104 -4.80 -14.18 3.96
N THR A 105 -4.66 -14.44 5.26
CA THR A 105 -5.11 -15.72 5.86
C THR A 105 -6.61 -15.88 5.71
N LEU A 106 -7.41 -14.84 5.97
CA LEU A 106 -8.85 -14.89 5.74
C LEU A 106 -9.23 -15.12 4.26
N LEU A 107 -8.50 -14.50 3.32
CA LEU A 107 -8.71 -14.76 1.89
C LEU A 107 -8.33 -16.17 1.48
N SER A 108 -7.30 -16.77 2.10
CA SER A 108 -6.88 -18.14 1.81
C SER A 108 -8.01 -19.16 1.98
N HIS A 109 -8.92 -18.94 2.94
CA HIS A 109 -10.11 -19.78 3.13
C HIS A 109 -11.18 -19.64 2.02
N ARG A 110 -11.11 -18.60 1.19
CA ARG A 110 -12.05 -18.35 0.08
C ARG A 110 -11.57 -18.96 -1.23
N PHE A 111 -10.28 -19.23 -1.36
CA PHE A 111 -9.73 -19.98 -2.49
C PHE A 111 -10.01 -21.46 -2.25
N LYS A 112 -10.91 -22.04 -3.06
CA LYS A 112 -11.02 -23.49 -3.16
C LYS A 112 -9.82 -24.00 -3.97
N PRO A 113 -9.23 -25.15 -3.60
CA PRO A 113 -8.14 -25.76 -4.36
C PRO A 113 -8.53 -26.05 -5.81
#